data_AF-A0A932JMC7-F1
#
_entry.id   AF-A0A932JMC7-F1
#
_cell.length_a   1.000
_cell.length_b   1.000
_cell.length_c   1.000
_cell.angle_alpha   90.00
_cell.angle_beta   90.00
_cell.angle_gamma   90.00
#
_symmetry.space_group_name_H-M   'P 1'
#
loop_
_entity.id
_entity.type
_entity.pdbx_description
1 polymer ?
#
loop_
_entity_poly.entity_id
_entity_poly.type
_entity_poly.pdbx_seq_one_letter_code
_entity_poly.pdbx_strand_id
1 'polypeptide(L)' 'MALDRQGNKREFPFLSVAIGICHNRDRRLTGFAQIAHLGAELKKAAKTKTGSAYVVDRRKD' A
#
# COMPACT_ATOMS: atom_id res chain seq x y z
N MET A 1 -9.71 22.24 11.21
CA MET A 1 -10.74 22.45 10.16
C MET A 1 -10.25 23.57 9.25
N ALA A 2 -10.16 23.32 7.95
CA ALA A 2 -9.78 24.33 6.96
C ALA A 2 -11.01 24.67 6.10
N LEU A 3 -11.13 25.92 5.68
CA LEU A 3 -12.14 26.34 4.71
C LEU A 3 -11.58 26.15 3.30
N ASP A 4 -12.35 25.53 2.41
CA ASP A 4 -12.01 25.50 0.98
C ASP A 4 -12.26 26.88 0.33
N ARG A 5 -11.88 27.04 -0.95
CA ARG A 5 -12.04 28.32 -1.68
C ARG A 5 -13.51 28.77 -1.79
N GLN A 6 -14.47 27.89 -1.53
CA GLN A 6 -15.91 28.18 -1.56
C GLN A 6 -16.48 28.38 -0.14
N GLY A 7 -15.63 28.41 0.89
CA GLY A 7 -16.05 28.59 2.29
C GLY A 7 -16.59 27.33 2.96
N ASN A 8 -16.48 26.15 2.34
CA ASN A 8 -16.94 24.92 2.97
C ASN A 8 -15.88 24.37 3.94
N LYS A 9 -16.31 23.95 5.14
CA LYS A 9 -15.43 23.26 6.08
C LYS A 9 -15.04 21.89 5.54
N ARG A 10 -13.75 21.67 5.31
CA ARG A 10 -13.20 20.36 4.93
C ARG A 10 -12.22 19.85 5.98
N GLU A 11 -12.29 18.55 6.20
CA GLU A 11 -11.29 17.80 6.95
C GLU A 11 -10.36 17.12 5.94
N PHE A 12 -9.07 17.42 6.05
CA PHE A 12 -8.04 16.76 5.25
C PHE A 12 -7.28 15.82 6.19
N PRO A 13 -7.37 14.51 5.99
CA PRO A 13 -6.58 13.58 6.79
C PRO A 13 -5.09 13.81 6.52
N PHE A 14 -4.25 13.40 7.46
CA PHE A 14 -2.80 13.40 7.25
C PHE A 14 -2.42 12.55 6.04
N LEU A 15 -1.37 12.97 5.33
CA LEU A 15 -0.80 12.19 4.25
C LEU A 15 -0.35 10.82 4.79
N SER A 16 -0.80 9.75 4.14
CA SER A 16 -0.48 8.37 4.51
C SER A 16 0.35 7.66 3.45
N VAL A 17 1.17 6.70 3.88
CA VAL A 17 2.00 5.87 2.99
C VAL A 17 1.49 4.42 2.99
N ALA A 18 1.42 3.81 1.81
CA ALA A 18 1.07 2.39 1.65
C ALA A 18 2.21 1.62 0.97
N ILE A 19 2.74 0.58 1.64
CA ILE A 19 3.92 -0.17 1.21
C ILE A 19 3.58 -1.66 1.04
N GLY A 20 3.86 -2.21 -0.15
CA GLY A 20 3.83 -3.66 -0.40
C GLY A 20 5.25 -4.23 -0.38
N ILE A 21 5.50 -5.26 0.43
CA ILE A 21 6.82 -5.84 0.63
C ILE A 21 6.80 -7.29 0.13
N CYS A 22 7.43 -7.53 -1.01
CA CYS A 22 7.68 -8.88 -1.51
C CYS A 22 9.11 -9.31 -1.18
N HIS A 23 9.31 -10.60 -0.91
CA HIS A 23 10.63 -11.16 -0.61
C HIS A 23 10.75 -12.60 -1.06
N ASN A 24 11.99 -13.08 -1.20
CA ASN A 24 12.33 -14.44 -1.59
C ASN A 24 12.64 -15.36 -0.40
N ARG A 25 12.28 -14.98 0.83
CA ARG A 25 12.56 -15.79 2.04
C ARG A 25 11.73 -17.08 2.10
N ASP A 26 10.46 -16.99 1.71
CA ASP A 26 9.47 -18.07 1.85
C ASP A 26 9.15 -18.77 0.51
N ARG A 27 9.56 -18.20 -0.63
CA ARG A 27 9.38 -18.81 -1.97
C ARG A 27 10.34 -18.24 -3.00
N ARG A 28 10.57 -18.99 -4.07
CA ARG A 28 11.38 -18.54 -5.22
C ARG A 28 10.60 -17.54 -6.07
N LEU A 29 11.22 -16.41 -6.37
CA LEU A 29 10.71 -15.43 -7.33
C LEU A 29 11.38 -15.67 -8.69
N THR A 30 10.59 -15.86 -9.74
CA THR A 30 11.04 -16.37 -11.04
C THR A 30 11.33 -15.27 -12.06
N GLY A 31 10.91 -14.03 -11.83
CA GLY A 31 11.24 -12.91 -12.71
C GLY A 31 10.65 -11.57 -12.29
N PHE A 32 11.10 -10.50 -12.96
CA PHE A 32 10.73 -9.12 -12.65
C PHE A 32 9.22 -8.86 -12.76
N ALA A 33 8.54 -9.46 -13.74
CA ALA A 33 7.10 -9.33 -13.90
C ALA A 33 6.33 -9.88 -12.68
N GLN A 34 6.78 -11.02 -12.13
CA GLN A 34 6.18 -11.60 -10.93
C GLN A 34 6.38 -10.69 -9.73
N ILE A 35 7.59 -10.13 -9.55
CA ILE A 35 7.91 -9.20 -8.47
C ILE A 35 7.03 -7.94 -8.55
N ALA A 36 6.90 -7.36 -9.75
CA ALA A 36 6.08 -6.17 -9.97
C ALA A 36 4.60 -6.44 -9.67
N HIS A 37 4.06 -7.56 -10.17
CA HIS A 37 2.67 -7.96 -9.92
C HIS A 37 2.42 -8.17 -8.42
N LEU A 38 3.31 -8.90 -7.76
CA LEU A 38 3.23 -9.18 -6.33
C LEU A 38 3.29 -7.90 -5.48
N GLY A 39 4.24 -7.02 -5.77
CA GLY A 39 4.36 -5.73 -5.10
C GLY A 39 3.10 -4.86 -5.29
N ALA A 40 2.52 -4.84 -6.49
CA ALA A 40 1.29 -4.11 -6.77
C ALA A 40 0.09 -4.65 -5.98
N GLU A 41 -0.05 -5.98 -5.92
CA GLU A 41 -1.09 -6.66 -5.14
C GLU A 41 -0.99 -6.32 -3.65
N LEU A 42 0.21 -6.45 -3.07
CA LEU A 42 0.45 -6.16 -1.65
C LEU A 42 0.24 -4.67 -1.34
N LYS A 43 0.65 -3.78 -2.24
CA LYS A 43 0.38 -2.33 -2.11
C LYS A 43 -1.11 -2.03 -2.17
N LYS A 44 -1.87 -2.72 -3.04
CA LYS A 44 -3.33 -2.60 -3.11
C LYS A 44 -3.96 -3.05 -1.80
N ALA A 45 -3.50 -4.16 -1.21
CA ALA A 45 -3.95 -4.60 0.11
C ALA A 45 -3.61 -3.56 1.20
N ALA A 46 -2.40 -2.98 1.19
CA ALA A 46 -2.01 -1.94 2.15
C ALA A 46 -2.91 -0.70 2.07
N LYS A 47 -3.34 -0.28 0.86
CA LYS A 47 -4.24 0.86 0.64
C LYS A 47 -5.67 0.66 1.18
N THR A 48 -6.06 -0.56 1.55
CA THR A 48 -7.37 -0.81 2.17
C THR A 48 -7.41 -0.42 3.66
N LYS A 49 -6.25 -0.22 4.27
CA LYS A 49 -6.12 0.18 5.68
C LYS A 49 -6.16 1.71 5.79
N THR A 50 -6.75 2.22 6.86
CA THR A 50 -6.75 3.65 7.20
C THR A 50 -5.37 4.09 7.71
N GLY A 51 -4.93 5.27 7.29
CA GLY A 51 -3.61 5.80 7.66
C GLY A 51 -2.45 5.09 6.95
N SER A 52 -1.25 5.23 7.51
CA SER A 52 -0.05 4.59 6.95
C SER A 52 -0.02 3.10 7.26
N ALA A 53 0.29 2.29 6.24
CA ALA A 53 0.27 0.83 6.36
C ALA A 53 1.29 0.14 5.46
N TYR A 54 1.68 -1.07 5.87
CA TYR A 54 2.45 -1.98 5.04
C TYR A 54 1.86 -3.39 5.07
N VAL A 55 2.14 -4.15 4.03
CA VAL A 55 1.80 -5.58 3.91
C VAL A 55 3.01 -6.33 3.39
N VAL A 56 3.36 -7.41 4.08
CA VAL A 56 4.47 -8.31 3.70
C VAL A 56 3.88 -9.57 3.09
N ASP A 57 4.46 -10.05 2.00
CA ASP A 57 4.12 -11.35 1.45
C ASP A 57 4.48 -12.46 2.46
N ARG A 58 3.51 -13.29 2.83
CA ARG A 58 3.69 -14.42 3.77
C ARG A 58 3.27 -15.75 3.15
N ARG A 59 3.01 -15.77 1.84
CA ARG A 59 2.65 -16.98 1.12
C ARG A 59 3.86 -17.91 1.05
N LYS A 60 3.64 -19.16 1.43
CA LYS A 60 4.59 -20.27 1.33
C LYS A 60 4.01 -21.19 0.27
N ASP A 61 4.63 -21.18 -0.90
CA ASP A 61 4.29 -22.08 -2.00
C ASP A 61 5.14 -23.35 -1.88
#